data_AF-A0A849FN45-F1
#
_entry.id   AF-A0A849FN45-F1
#
_cell.length_a   1.000
_cell.length_b   1.000
_cell.length_c   1.000
_cell.angle_alpha   90.00
_cell.angle_beta   90.00
_cell.angle_gamma   90.00
#
_symmetry.space_group_name_H-M   'P 1'
#
loop_
_entity.id
_entity.type
_entity.pdbx_description
1 polymer ?
#
loop_
_entity_poly.entity_id
_entity_poly.type
_entity_poly.pdbx_seq_one_letter_code
_entity_poly.pdbx_strand_id
1 'polypeptide(L)' 'MEQDVRESRMIKLSDGSLTDLPANVAGPGYDRANLTAGILHIGLGNFHRAHQAWYLHRLFE' A
#
# COMPACT_ATOMS: atom_id res chain seq x y z
N MET A 1 26.43 -8.33 -20.94
CA MET A 1 25.06 -8.74 -20.55
C MET A 1 24.46 -7.51 -19.88
N GLU A 2 24.14 -6.53 -20.72
CA GLU A 2 23.56 -5.24 -20.38
C GLU A 2 22.11 -5.25 -20.84
N GLN A 3 21.29 -4.37 -20.26
CA GLN A 3 19.82 -4.22 -20.39
C GLN A 3 19.10 -4.97 -19.26
N ASP A 4 18.41 -4.34 -18.31
CA ASP A 4 17.42 -3.27 -18.47
C ASP A 4 17.25 -2.53 -17.12
N VAL A 5 18.01 -1.44 -16.89
CA VAL A 5 17.66 -0.47 -15.83
C VAL A 5 16.50 0.33 -16.39
N ARG A 6 15.28 -0.22 -16.26
CA ARG A 6 14.06 0.48 -16.62
C ARG A 6 14.06 1.83 -15.92
N GLU A 7 13.88 2.88 -16.71
CA GLU A 7 13.69 4.24 -16.24
C GLU A 7 12.62 4.25 -15.15
N SER A 8 13.04 4.49 -13.90
CA SER A 8 12.13 4.54 -12.75
C SER A 8 11.32 5.82 -12.85
N ARG A 9 10.20 5.76 -13.58
CA ARG A 9 9.23 6.86 -13.66
C ARG A 9 8.74 7.13 -12.24
N MET A 10 8.97 8.34 -11.74
CA MET A 10 8.42 8.75 -10.45
C MET A 10 6.89 8.72 -10.52
N ILE A 11 6.28 7.89 -9.69
CA ILE A 11 4.84 7.77 -9.57
C ILE A 11 4.41 8.40 -8.25
N LYS A 12 3.42 9.29 -8.31
CA LYS A 12 2.78 9.81 -7.10
C LYS A 12 1.84 8.73 -6.55
N LEU A 13 2.16 8.19 -5.37
CA LEU A 13 1.34 7.16 -4.74
C LEU A 13 -0.08 7.69 -4.44
N SER A 14 -1.07 7.06 -5.05
CA SER A 14 -2.51 7.32 -4.87
C SER A 14 -3.28 6.05 -5.25
N ASP A 15 -4.57 5.99 -4.95
CA ASP A 15 -5.41 4.84 -5.30
C ASP A 15 -5.44 4.60 -6.83
N GLY A 16 -5.44 5.68 -7.63
CA GLY A 16 -5.41 5.60 -9.10
C GLY A 16 -4.08 5.17 -9.70
N SER A 17 -3.00 5.08 -8.89
CA SER A 17 -1.67 4.69 -9.37
C SER A 17 -1.22 3.33 -8.84
N LEU A 18 -2.10 2.55 -8.19
CA LEU A 18 -1.74 1.24 -7.63
C LEU A 18 -1.41 0.20 -8.70
N THR A 19 -1.99 0.31 -9.90
CA THR A 19 -1.68 -0.56 -11.04
C THR A 19 -0.31 -0.27 -11.66
N ASP A 20 0.28 0.88 -11.34
CA ASP A 20 1.58 1.31 -11.88
C ASP A 20 2.75 0.98 -10.95
N LEU A 21 2.50 0.29 -9.82
CA LEU A 21 3.56 -0.01 -8.85
C LEU A 21 4.70 -0.82 -9.48
N PRO A 22 5.97 -0.53 -9.13
CA PRO A 22 7.09 -1.36 -9.54
C PRO A 22 6.87 -2.82 -9.13
N ALA A 23 7.36 -3.76 -9.95
CA ALA A 23 7.13 -5.19 -9.76
C ALA A 23 7.59 -5.74 -8.38
N ASN A 24 8.51 -5.05 -7.71
CA ASN A 24 9.04 -5.42 -6.39
C ASN A 24 8.33 -4.73 -5.21
N VAL A 25 7.28 -3.95 -5.45
CA VAL A 25 6.49 -3.26 -4.42
C VAL A 25 5.11 -3.90 -4.36
N ALA A 26 4.79 -4.51 -3.21
CA ALA A 26 3.46 -5.08 -2.99
C ALA A 26 2.41 -3.96 -2.85
N GLY A 27 1.27 -4.14 -3.53
CA GLY A 27 0.04 -3.39 -3.29
C GLY A 27 -0.97 -4.22 -2.50
N PRO A 28 -2.10 -3.63 -2.06
CA PRO A 28 -3.18 -4.36 -1.41
C PRO A 28 -3.82 -5.40 -2.33
N GLY A 29 -3.97 -6.64 -1.84
CA GLY A 29 -4.64 -7.73 -2.56
C GLY A 29 -6.17 -7.72 -2.47
N TYR A 30 -6.72 -6.93 -1.54
CA TYR A 30 -8.16 -6.83 -1.29
C TYR A 30 -8.80 -5.58 -1.87
N ASP A 31 -10.11 -5.67 -2.16
CA ASP A 31 -10.90 -4.53 -2.58
C ASP A 31 -11.17 -3.58 -1.40
N ARG A 32 -10.36 -2.52 -1.34
CA ARG A 32 -10.46 -1.46 -0.33
C ARG A 32 -11.81 -0.74 -0.34
N ALA A 33 -12.55 -0.73 -1.45
CA ALA A 33 -13.84 -0.05 -1.54
C ALA A 33 -14.95 -0.81 -0.77
N ASN A 34 -14.77 -2.11 -0.51
CA ASN A 34 -15.72 -2.92 0.25
C ASN A 34 -15.52 -2.83 1.78
N LEU A 35 -14.45 -2.17 2.25
CA LEU A 35 -14.19 -2.01 3.68
C LEU A 35 -15.04 -0.87 4.28
N THR A 36 -15.61 -1.12 5.45
CA THR A 36 -16.32 -0.11 6.25
C THR A 36 -15.51 0.28 7.48
N ALA A 37 -15.66 1.53 7.95
CA ALA A 37 -15.01 1.98 9.17
C ALA A 37 -15.55 1.22 10.40
N GLY A 38 -14.65 0.51 11.12
CA GLY A 38 -15.00 -0.24 12.35
C GLY A 38 -14.08 0.05 13.55
N ILE A 39 -13.02 0.85 13.37
CA ILE A 39 -12.04 1.18 14.41
C ILE A 39 -11.78 2.69 14.37
N LEU A 40 -11.94 3.37 15.51
CA LEU A 40 -11.47 4.75 15.70
C LEU A 40 -10.08 4.70 16.31
N HIS A 41 -9.10 5.32 15.64
CA HIS A 41 -7.75 5.44 16.17
C HIS A 41 -7.43 6.90 16.53
N ILE A 42 -7.04 7.13 17.79
CA ILE A 42 -6.62 8.44 18.30
C ILE A 42 -5.10 8.44 18.43
N GLY A 43 -4.42 9.27 17.65
CA GLY A 43 -2.96 9.38 17.62
C GLY A 43 -2.30 8.65 16.43
N LEU A 44 -2.51 9.15 15.21
CA LEU A 44 -2.01 8.54 13.96
C LEU A 44 -0.50 8.75 13.72
N GLY A 45 0.34 8.06 14.51
CA GLY A 45 1.80 8.11 14.41
C GLY A 45 2.42 7.06 13.47
N ASN A 46 3.76 7.07 13.39
CA ASN A 46 4.53 6.06 12.65
C ASN A 46 4.28 4.65 13.19
N PHE A 47 4.18 4.49 14.52
CA PHE A 47 3.95 3.19 15.15
C PHE A 47 2.60 2.58 14.75
N HIS A 48 1.54 3.39 14.74
CA HIS A 48 0.22 2.93 14.28
C HIS A 48 0.28 2.40 12.85
N ARG A 49 0.90 3.16 11.93
CA ARG A 49 1.03 2.77 10.52
C ARG A 49 1.87 1.51 10.32
N ALA A 50 2.98 1.39 11.04
CA ALA A 50 3.92 0.28 10.89
C ALA A 50 3.48 -1.01 11.62
N HIS A 51 2.60 -0.90 12.62
CA HIS A 51 2.21 -2.03 13.47
C HIS A 51 0.72 -2.36 13.36
N GLN A 52 -0.17 -1.52 13.89
CA GLN A 52 -1.61 -1.82 13.96
C GLN A 52 -2.26 -1.87 12.57
N ALA A 53 -2.04 -0.84 11.74
CA ALA A 53 -2.58 -0.81 10.38
C ALA A 53 -2.04 -1.94 9.50
N TRP A 54 -0.78 -2.36 9.75
CA TRP A 54 -0.16 -3.47 9.03
C TRP A 54 -0.80 -4.82 9.36
N TYR A 55 -1.16 -5.09 10.62
CA TYR A 55 -1.90 -6.30 10.98
C TYR A 55 -3.31 -6.33 10.38
N LEU A 56 -3.99 -5.17 10.30
CA LEU A 56 -5.29 -5.08 9.62
C LEU A 56 -5.16 -5.33 8.12
N HIS A 57 -4.15 -4.76 7.47
CA HIS A 57 -3.84 -5.05 6.07
C HIS A 57 -3.67 -6.55 5.85
N ARG A 58 -2.85 -7.24 6.67
CA ARG A 58 -2.69 -8.69 6.61
C ARG A 58 -3.96 -9.51 6.89
N LEU A 59 -4.89 -8.99 7.69
CA LEU A 59 -6.17 -9.64 7.95
C LEU A 59 -7.09 -9.58 6.73
N PHE A 60 -6.94 -8.54 5.89
CA PHE A 60 -7.80 -8.32 4.72
C PHE A 60 -7.24 -8.93 3.43
N GLU A 61 -5.92 -9.15 3.34
CA GLU A 61 -5.31 -9.99 2.28
C GLU A 61 -5.96 -11.37 2.19
#